data_AF-A0A8S3XNJ3-F1
#
_entry.id   AF-A0A8S3XNJ3-F1
#
_cell.length_a   1.000
_cell.length_b   1.000
_cell.length_c   1.000
_cell.angle_alpha   90.00
_cell.angle_beta   90.00
_cell.angle_gamma   90.00
#
_symmetry.space_group_name_H-M   'P 1'
#
loop_
_entity.id
_entity.type
_entity.pdbx_description
1 polymer ?
#
loop_
_entity_poly.entity_id
_entity_poly.type
_entity_poly.pdbx_seq_one_letter_code
_entity_poly.pdbx_strand_id
1 'polypeptide(L)'
;MANGICAQVVRRPYVFIYRDERDPIERAVINLANAHVEYSEDQEQMVRMPNTFSVVSKERGYLLQTLGDKEVHDWLYAINPLLAGQIRSRSARRGDKAAAGAGAGAALA
;
A
#
# COMPACT_ATOMS: atom_id res chain seq x y z
N MET A 1 15.36 -18.62 -4.78
CA MET A 1 16.24 -17.98 -3.78
C MET A 1 15.93 -16.49 -3.80
N ALA A 2 15.35 -15.81 -2.84
CA ALA A 2 14.68 -16.13 -1.59
C ALA A 2 13.64 -15.01 -1.45
N ASN A 3 12.44 -15.29 -0.93
CA ASN A 3 11.45 -14.25 -0.62
C ASN A 3 12.01 -13.39 0.52
N GLY A 4 12.89 -12.45 0.18
CA GLY A 4 13.61 -11.55 1.08
C GLY A 4 12.74 -10.35 1.39
N ILE A 5 11.70 -10.58 2.19
CA ILE A 5 10.79 -9.52 2.60
C ILE A 5 11.50 -8.76 3.72
N CYS A 6 11.97 -7.56 3.40
CA CYS A 6 12.64 -6.67 4.33
C CYS A 6 11.71 -6.33 5.49
N ALA A 7 12.22 -6.37 6.73
CA ALA A 7 11.47 -5.90 7.89
C ALA A 7 11.40 -4.37 7.89
N GLN A 8 10.20 -3.83 8.10
CA GLN A 8 9.90 -2.40 8.00
C GLN A 8 9.29 -1.94 9.32
N VAL A 9 9.77 -0.81 9.87
CA VAL A 9 9.26 -0.26 11.14
C VAL A 9 8.97 1.23 11.01
N VAL A 10 7.74 1.66 11.34
CA VAL A 10 7.37 3.08 11.43
C VAL A 10 7.69 3.63 12.81
N ARG A 11 8.57 4.64 12.88
CA ARG A 11 8.81 5.44 14.08
C ARG A 11 8.77 6.90 13.67
N ARG A 12 7.57 7.50 13.71
CA ARG A 12 7.33 8.84 13.14
C ARG A 12 8.38 9.86 13.59
N PRO A 13 8.91 10.69 12.67
CA PRO A 13 8.53 10.83 11.26
C PRO A 13 9.29 9.90 10.29
N TYR A 14 9.90 8.80 10.76
CA TYR A 14 10.76 7.96 9.94
C TYR A 14 10.21 6.55 9.72
N VAL A 15 10.61 5.94 8.60
CA VAL A 15 10.48 4.49 8.35
C VAL A 15 11.89 3.90 8.26
N PHE A 16 12.10 2.82 8.99
CA PHE A 16 13.36 2.07 9.02
C PHE A 16 13.19 0.76 8.25
N ILE A 17 14.18 0.43 7.43
CA ILE A 17 14.21 -0.80 6.63
C ILE A 17 15.41 -1.64 7.07
N TYR A 18 15.14 -2.91 7.38
CA TYR A 18 16.10 -3.93 7.79
C TYR A 18 16.05 -5.10 6.82
N ARG A 19 17.10 -5.91 6.76
CA ARG A 19 17.10 -7.10 5.88
C ARG A 19 16.07 -8.14 6.33
N ASP A 20 15.89 -8.27 7.64
CA ASP A 20 14.91 -9.13 8.31
C ASP A 20 14.72 -8.62 9.77
N GLU A 21 13.83 -9.25 10.54
CA GLU A 21 13.48 -8.82 11.91
C GLU A 21 14.65 -8.91 12.91
N ARG A 22 15.68 -9.70 12.62
CA ARG A 22 16.83 -9.92 13.50
C ARG A 22 18.06 -9.14 13.04
N ASP A 23 18.01 -8.47 11.90
CA ASP A 23 19.12 -7.66 11.39
C ASP A 23 19.28 -6.41 12.29
N PRO A 24 20.39 -6.28 13.04
CA PRO A 24 20.60 -5.13 13.92
C PRO A 24 20.99 -3.86 13.14
N ILE A 25 21.23 -3.97 11.82
CA ILE A 25 21.73 -2.88 10.99
C ILE A 25 20.58 -2.27 10.18
N GLU A 26 20.36 -0.96 10.35
CA GLU A 26 19.50 -0.19 9.44
C GLU A 26 20.08 -0.17 8.03
N ARG A 27 19.31 -0.66 7.05
CA ARG A 27 19.71 -0.66 5.63
C ARG A 27 19.27 0.59 4.91
N ALA A 28 18.11 1.13 5.28
CA ALA A 28 17.62 2.40 4.78
C ALA A 28 16.74 3.10 5.81
N VAL A 29 16.71 4.43 5.71
CA VAL A 29 15.84 5.30 6.51
C VAL A 29 15.12 6.25 5.57
N ILE A 30 13.81 6.33 5.70
CA ILE A 30 12.95 7.22 4.90
C ILE A 30 12.37 8.28 5.84
N ASN A 31 12.57 9.56 5.51
CA ASN A 31 11.94 10.66 6.22
C ASN A 31 10.57 10.97 5.62
N LEU A 32 9.51 10.62 6.35
CA LEU A 32 8.12 10.84 5.93
C LEU A 32 7.71 12.32 5.94
N ALA A 33 8.46 13.21 6.59
CA ALA A 33 8.15 14.64 6.55
C ALA A 33 8.34 15.24 5.14
N ASN A 34 9.24 14.65 4.34
CA ASN A 34 9.60 15.10 3.00
C ASN A 34 9.30 14.05 1.92
N ALA A 35 8.48 13.07 2.25
CA ALA A 35 8.10 11.99 1.36
C ALA A 35 6.58 11.84 1.37
N HIS A 36 6.01 11.44 0.24
CA HIS A 36 4.61 11.10 0.12
C HIS A 36 4.46 9.64 -0.28
N VAL A 37 3.34 9.05 0.10
CA VAL A 37 3.00 7.69 -0.27
C VAL A 37 2.11 7.72 -1.50
N GLU A 38 2.38 6.82 -2.45
CA GLU A 38 1.61 6.62 -3.66
C GLU A 38 1.11 5.17 -3.68
N TYR A 39 -0.18 4.99 -3.93
CA TYR A 39 -0.80 3.69 -4.06
C TYR A 39 -1.94 3.75 -5.08
N SER A 40 -2.03 2.71 -5.91
CA SER A 40 -3.09 2.53 -6.89
C SER A 40 -3.38 1.04 -7.09
N GLU A 41 -4.60 0.61 -6.75
CA GLU A 41 -5.08 -0.77 -6.97
C GLU A 41 -4.95 -1.20 -8.45
N ASP A 42 -5.27 -0.28 -9.37
CA ASP A 42 -5.19 -0.53 -10.81
C ASP A 42 -3.71 -0.73 -11.24
N GLN A 43 -2.77 -0.02 -10.62
CA GLN A 43 -1.32 -0.15 -10.90
C GLN A 43 -0.75 -1.44 -10.31
N GLU A 44 -1.17 -1.83 -9.12
CA GLU A 44 -0.79 -3.08 -8.46
C GLU A 44 -1.14 -4.30 -9.34
N GLN A 45 -2.35 -4.32 -9.91
CA GLN A 45 -2.79 -5.35 -10.84
C GLN A 45 -1.96 -5.37 -12.14
N MET A 46 -1.51 -4.22 -12.63
CA MET A 46 -0.68 -4.12 -13.82
C MET A 46 0.78 -4.55 -13.57
N VAL A 47 1.35 -4.22 -12.41
CA VAL A 47 2.76 -4.50 -12.06
C VAL A 47 2.99 -5.97 -11.69
N ARG A 48 1.92 -6.77 -11.49
CA ARG A 48 1.98 -8.18 -11.06
C ARG A 48 2.75 -8.37 -9.75
N MET A 49 2.90 -7.32 -8.96
CA MET A 49 3.51 -7.35 -7.63
C MET A 49 2.41 -7.01 -6.62
N PRO A 50 1.71 -8.02 -6.07
CA PRO A 50 0.69 -7.77 -5.08
C PRO A 50 1.31 -7.25 -3.78
N ASN A 51 0.47 -6.66 -2.95
CA ASN A 51 0.75 -6.13 -1.63
C ASN A 51 1.77 -4.99 -1.63
N THR A 52 1.77 -4.14 -2.67
CA THR A 52 2.86 -3.17 -2.91
C THR A 52 2.38 -1.72 -2.91
N PHE A 53 3.17 -0.84 -2.30
CA PHE A 53 2.98 0.61 -2.34
C PHE A 53 4.32 1.33 -2.49
N SER A 54 4.28 2.59 -2.93
CA SER A 54 5.49 3.39 -3.15
C SER A 54 5.59 4.52 -2.14
N VAL A 55 6.79 4.78 -1.63
CA VAL A 55 7.10 5.99 -0.86
C VAL A 55 8.11 6.81 -1.65
N VAL A 56 7.67 7.99 -2.10
CA VAL A 56 8.44 8.85 -2.97
C VAL A 56 8.87 10.07 -2.18
N SER A 57 10.18 10.29 -2.15
CA SER A 57 10.81 11.52 -1.66
C SER A 57 11.40 12.29 -2.84
N LYS A 58 11.85 13.51 -2.59
CA LYS A 58 12.51 14.35 -3.61
C LYS A 58 13.68 13.66 -4.32
N GLU A 59 14.49 12.90 -3.57
CA GLU A 59 15.74 12.34 -4.07
C GLU A 59 15.64 10.84 -4.41
N ARG A 60 14.64 10.14 -3.86
CA ARG A 60 14.52 8.68 -3.96
C ARG A 60 13.07 8.21 -3.92
N GLY A 61 12.74 7.23 -4.76
CA GLY A 61 11.52 6.42 -4.64
C GLY A 61 11.84 5.04 -4.06
N TYR A 62 11.00 4.59 -3.13
CA TYR A 62 11.06 3.26 -2.53
C TYR A 62 9.79 2.50 -2.90
N LEU A 63 9.94 1.28 -3.40
CA LEU A 63 8.83 0.35 -3.60
C LEU A 63 8.84 -0.64 -2.42
N LEU A 64 7.74 -0.68 -1.67
CA LEU A 64 7.62 -1.50 -0.47
C LEU A 64 6.54 -2.56 -0.69
N GLN A 65 6.90 -3.81 -0.40
CA GLN A 65 5.99 -4.94 -0.44
C GLN A 65 5.68 -5.41 0.99
N THR A 66 4.41 -5.73 1.22
CA THR A 66 3.89 -6.26 2.49
C THR A 66 3.51 -7.73 2.34
N LEU A 67 3.24 -8.42 3.44
CA LEU A 67 2.94 -9.85 3.42
C LEU A 67 1.50 -10.14 2.99
N GLY A 68 0.58 -9.18 3.13
CA GLY A 68 -0.82 -9.35 2.76
C GLY A 68 -1.57 -8.05 2.48
N ASP A 69 -2.71 -8.17 1.77
CA ASP A 69 -3.49 -7.02 1.27
C ASP A 69 -4.00 -6.10 2.39
N LYS A 70 -4.31 -6.67 3.56
CA LYS A 70 -4.78 -5.93 4.73
C LYS A 70 -3.66 -5.07 5.33
N GLU A 71 -2.42 -5.55 5.27
CA GLU A 71 -1.27 -4.82 5.81
C GLU A 71 -0.98 -3.55 5.01
N VAL A 72 -1.10 -3.58 3.67
CA VAL A 72 -0.93 -2.37 2.84
C VAL A 72 -1.79 -1.22 3.37
N HIS A 73 -3.06 -1.51 3.66
CA HIS A 73 -3.97 -0.49 4.18
C HIS A 73 -3.53 0.04 5.54
N ASP A 74 -3.10 -0.82 6.47
CA ASP A 74 -2.63 -0.41 7.79
C ASP A 74 -1.37 0.46 7.69
N TRP A 75 -0.46 0.11 6.76
CA TRP A 75 0.72 0.92 6.42
C TRP A 75 0.34 2.29 5.86
N LEU A 76 -0.61 2.34 4.93
CA LEU A 76 -1.13 3.59 4.39
C LEU A 76 -1.73 4.46 5.50
N TYR A 77 -2.49 3.88 6.43
CA TYR A 77 -3.05 4.62 7.58
C TYR A 77 -1.97 5.15 8.53
N ALA A 78 -0.91 4.37 8.77
CA ALA A 78 0.20 4.76 9.63
C ALA A 78 1.02 5.93 9.02
N ILE A 79 1.14 5.97 7.69
CA ILE A 79 1.93 6.97 6.95
C ILE A 79 1.07 8.19 6.56
N ASN A 80 -0.04 7.99 5.86
CA ASN A 80 -0.93 9.04 5.36
C ASN A 80 -2.41 8.64 5.51
N PRO A 81 -3.04 8.98 6.66
CA PRO A 81 -4.43 8.60 6.92
C PRO A 81 -5.43 9.22 5.93
N LEU A 82 -5.11 10.36 5.31
CA LEU A 82 -6.00 11.01 4.33
C LEU A 82 -6.06 10.20 3.04
N LEU A 83 -4.90 9.82 2.49
CA LEU A 83 -4.85 8.97 1.30
C LEU A 83 -5.58 7.65 1.55
N ALA A 84 -5.33 7.03 2.70
CA ALA A 84 -5.97 5.77 3.06
C ALA A 84 -7.51 5.89 3.12
N GLY A 85 -8.03 6.99 3.68
CA GLY A 85 -9.46 7.29 3.67
C GLY A 85 -10.03 7.53 2.25
N GLN A 86 -9.28 8.22 1.39
CA GLN A 86 -9.69 8.44 0.00
C GLN A 86 -9.78 7.13 -0.79
N ILE A 87 -8.79 6.23 -0.64
CA ILE A 87 -8.80 4.91 -1.28
C ILE A 87 -10.01 4.11 -0.79
N ARG A 88 -10.21 3.98 0.52
CA ARG A 88 -11.37 3.26 1.09
C ARG A 88 -12.70 3.79 0.56
N SER A 89 -12.88 5.11 0.51
CA SER A 89 -14.13 5.71 0.03
C SER A 89 -14.36 5.49 -1.47
N ARG A 90 -13.30 5.50 -2.28
CA ARG A 90 -13.38 5.22 -3.73
C ARG A 90 -13.73 3.77 -4.00
N SER A 91 -13.10 2.83 -3.28
CA SER A 91 -13.36 1.40 -3.43
C SER A 91 -14.78 1.03 -2.97
N ALA A 92 -15.29 1.65 -1.90
CA ALA A 92 -16.68 1.49 -1.47
C ALA A 92 -17.70 1.92 -2.56
N ARG A 93 -17.47 3.08 -3.20
CA ARG A 93 -18.33 3.56 -4.31
C ARG A 93 -18.28 2.67 -5.55
N ARG A 94 -17.12 2.06 -5.86
CA ARG A 94 -17.01 1.06 -6.94
C ARG A 94 -17.82 -0.20 -6.62
N GLY A 95 -17.79 -0.66 -5.36
CA GLY A 95 -18.60 -1.76 -4.86
C GLY A 95 -20.10 -1.52 -5.01
N ASP A 96 -20.59 -0.33 -4.64
CA ASP A 96 -21.99 0.05 -4.82
C ASP A 96 -22.42 0.11 -6.29
N LYS A 97 -21.56 0.62 -7.19
CA LYS A 97 -21.85 0.63 -8.63
C LYS A 97 -21.86 -0.78 -9.23
N ALA A 98 -20.98 -1.67 -8.80
CA ALA A 98 -20.94 -3.06 -9.26
C ALA A 98 -22.15 -3.86 -8.76
N ALA A 99 -22.58 -3.65 -7.51
CA ALA A 99 -23.77 -4.27 -6.94
C ALA A 99 -25.07 -3.75 -7.60
N ALA A 100 -25.16 -2.45 -7.89
CA ALA A 100 -26.31 -1.87 -8.59
C ALA A 100 -26.43 -2.34 -10.06
N GLY A 101 -25.32 -2.69 -10.71
CA GLY A 101 -25.31 -3.23 -12.07
C GLY A 101 -25.71 -4.71 -12.19
N ALA A 102 -25.57 -5.49 -11.12
CA ALA A 102 -25.89 -6.92 -11.11
C ALA A 102 -27.39 -7.23 -10.90
N GLY A 103 -28.21 -6.22 -10.55
CA GLY A 103 -29.64 -6.39 -10.27
C GLY A 103 -30.58 -6.21 -11.48
N ALA A 104 -30.10 -5.75 -12.63
CA ALA A 104 -30.96 -5.32 -13.74
C ALA A 104 -31.08 -6.33 -14.92
N GLY A 105 -30.59 -7.57 -14.78
CA GLY A 105 -30.53 -8.55 -15.88
C GLY A 105 -31.40 -9.80 -15.75
N ALA A 106 -32.18 -9.98 -14.67
CA ALA A 106 -32.81 -11.27 -14.34
C ALA A 106 -34.35 -11.30 -14.44
N ALA A 107 -34.96 -10.48 -15.31
CA ALA A 107 -36.40 -10.55 -15.55
C ALA A 107 -36.72 -10.42 -17.04
N LEU A 108 -36.56 -11.52 -17.78
CA LEU A 108 -37.27 -11.83 -19.02
C LEU A 108 -36.91 -13.27 -19.41
N ALA A 109 -37.71 -14.20 -18.90
CA ALA A 109 -37.87 -15.57 -19.42
C ALA A 109 -39.37 -15.84 -19.48
#